data_AF-A0A948C4W7-F1
#
_entry.id   AF-A0A948C4W7-F1
#
_cell.length_a   1.000
_cell.length_b   1.000
_cell.length_c   1.000
_cell.angle_alpha   90.00
_cell.angle_beta   90.00
_cell.angle_gamma   90.00
#
_symmetry.space_group_name_H-M   'P 1'
#
loop_
_entity.id
_entity.type
_entity.pdbx_description
1 polymer ?
#
loop_
_entity_poly.entity_id
_entity_poly.type
_entity_poly.pdbx_seq_one_letter_code
_entity_poly.pdbx_strand_id
1 'polypeptide(L)'
;MVPNPVHESSVLLSKLFDLNNRITIPYFYYNVEEIHTDVIVKNRRMKIDFEKIKTDFGFKTILQDKEYDYLTQTGLMPTIQVTGIHSGHTGE
;
A
#
# COMPACT_ATOMS: atom_id res chain seq x y z
N MET A 1 30.45 6.18 -14.12
CA MET A 1 29.53 5.01 -14.00
C MET A 1 28.28 5.34 -14.81
N VAL A 2 27.79 4.42 -15.64
CA VAL A 2 26.54 4.63 -16.41
C VAL A 2 25.37 4.17 -15.52
N PRO A 3 24.30 4.98 -15.35
CA PRO A 3 23.17 4.61 -14.50
C PRO A 3 22.45 3.39 -15.08
N ASN A 4 22.27 2.35 -14.26
CA ASN A 4 21.52 1.16 -14.64
C ASN A 4 20.01 1.45 -14.54
N PRO A 5 19.21 1.25 -15.60
CA PRO A 5 17.78 1.56 -15.58
C PRO A 5 16.96 0.85 -14.48
N VAL A 6 17.24 -0.42 -14.15
CA VAL A 6 16.50 -1.12 -13.09
C VAL A 6 16.87 -0.60 -11.70
N HIS A 7 18.12 -0.18 -11.52
CA HIS A 7 18.55 0.46 -10.28
C HIS A 7 17.82 1.78 -10.08
N GLU A 8 17.83 2.66 -11.08
CA GLU A 8 17.13 3.95 -11.00
C GLU A 8 15.61 3.77 -10.87
N SER A 9 15.03 2.76 -11.51
CA SER A 9 13.61 2.41 -11.35
C SER A 9 13.31 1.97 -9.92
N SER A 10 14.18 1.17 -9.29
CA SER A 10 14.01 0.73 -7.91
C SER A 10 14.07 1.92 -6.93
N VAL A 11 14.94 2.89 -7.19
CA VAL A 11 15.03 4.15 -6.41
C VAL A 11 13.80 5.04 -6.63
N LEU A 12 13.22 5.05 -7.82
CA LEU A 12 11.96 5.76 -8.07
C LEU A 12 10.78 5.10 -7.36
N LEU A 13 10.66 3.77 -7.47
CA LEU A 13 9.58 3.00 -6.87
C LEU A 13 9.64 3.02 -5.34
N SER A 14 10.83 3.05 -4.75
CA SER A 14 10.98 3.16 -3.28
C SER A 14 10.44 4.48 -2.73
N LYS A 15 10.36 5.53 -3.57
CA LYS A 15 9.80 6.82 -3.17
C LYS A 15 8.28 6.81 -3.15
N LEU A 16 7.59 5.82 -3.73
CA LEU A 16 6.12 5.78 -3.79
C LEU A 16 5.47 5.77 -2.41
N PHE A 17 6.13 5.20 -1.41
CA PHE A 17 5.64 5.09 -0.05
C PHE A 17 6.62 5.73 0.95
N ASP A 18 6.10 6.33 2.01
CA ASP A 18 6.91 6.78 3.14
C ASP A 18 7.12 5.65 4.18
N LEU A 19 7.79 5.98 5.29
CA LEU A 19 8.05 5.05 6.40
C LEU A 19 6.79 4.59 7.15
N ASN A 20 5.64 5.21 6.88
CA ASN A 20 4.35 4.85 7.44
C ASN A 20 3.48 4.11 6.43
N ASN A 21 4.02 3.68 5.27
CA ASN A 21 3.27 3.08 4.15
C ASN A 21 2.23 4.01 3.50
N ARG A 22 2.38 5.34 3.64
CA ARG A 22 1.52 6.31 2.95
C ARG A 22 2.07 6.64 1.58
N ILE A 23 1.20 6.80 0.59
CA ILE A 23 1.61 7.11 -0.79
C ILE A 23 2.06 8.57 -0.87
N THR A 24 3.21 8.82 -1.47
CA THR A 24 3.86 10.16 -1.47
C THR A 24 3.63 10.95 -2.76
N ILE A 25 2.95 10.36 -3.75
CA ILE A 25 2.71 11.01 -5.04
C ILE A 25 1.96 12.34 -4.82
N PRO A 26 2.45 13.47 -5.37
CA PRO A 26 1.75 14.75 -5.25
C PRO A 26 0.31 14.66 -5.74
N TYR A 27 -0.61 15.25 -4.98
CA TYR A 27 -2.05 15.27 -5.27
C TYR A 27 -2.73 13.90 -5.33
N PHE A 28 -2.07 12.80 -4.90
CA PHE A 28 -2.65 11.46 -4.91
C PHE A 28 -3.98 11.37 -4.15
N TYR A 29 -4.07 12.07 -3.02
CA TYR A 29 -5.26 12.10 -2.18
C TYR A 29 -6.15 13.35 -2.41
N TYR A 30 -5.87 14.20 -3.41
CA TYR A 30 -6.51 15.51 -3.55
C TYR A 30 -8.05 15.44 -3.71
N ASN A 31 -8.54 14.43 -4.43
CA ASN A 31 -9.97 14.21 -4.65
C ASN A 31 -10.53 13.05 -3.80
N VAL A 32 -9.83 12.66 -2.73
CA VAL A 32 -10.32 11.64 -1.81
C VAL A 32 -11.27 12.31 -0.82
N GLU A 33 -12.50 11.79 -0.74
CA GLU A 33 -13.48 12.29 0.21
C GLU A 33 -13.01 12.09 1.65
N GLU A 34 -13.32 13.05 2.51
CA GLU A 34 -13.01 12.93 3.94
C GLU A 34 -13.86 11.82 4.58
N ILE A 35 -13.20 10.92 5.30
CA ILE A 35 -13.89 9.82 5.96
C ILE A 35 -14.47 10.32 7.28
N HIS A 36 -15.79 10.23 7.43
CA HIS A 36 -16.47 10.59 8.66
C HIS A 36 -15.95 9.77 9.86
N THR A 37 -15.70 10.45 10.99
CA THR A 37 -15.13 9.83 12.19
C THR A 37 -15.96 8.67 12.74
N ASP A 38 -17.29 8.72 12.59
CA ASP A 38 -18.18 7.65 13.05
C ASP A 38 -17.95 6.34 12.28
N VAL A 39 -17.64 6.43 10.98
CA VAL A 39 -17.30 5.28 10.13
C VAL A 39 -15.99 4.65 10.59
N ILE A 40 -14.96 5.45 10.86
CA ILE A 40 -13.67 4.94 11.37
C ILE A 40 -13.87 4.24 12.72
N VAL A 41 -14.66 4.82 13.62
CA VAL A 41 -14.97 4.22 14.92
C VAL A 41 -15.75 2.91 14.78
N LYS A 42 -16.70 2.82 13.83
CA LYS A 42 -17.45 1.59 13.54
C LYS A 42 -16.51 0.51 13.00
N ASN A 43 -15.65 0.83 12.04
CA ASN A 43 -14.68 -0.09 11.44
C ASN A 43 -13.72 -0.65 12.51
N ARG A 44 -13.17 0.21 13.38
CA ARG A 44 -12.29 -0.21 14.48
C ARG A 44 -12.95 -1.17 15.48
N ARG A 45 -14.28 -1.17 15.59
CA ARG A 45 -15.01 -2.07 16.49
C ARG A 45 -15.30 -3.44 15.87
N MET A 46 -15.14 -3.58 14.55
CA MET A 46 -15.35 -4.86 13.89
C MET A 46 -14.24 -5.83 14.26
N LYS A 47 -14.61 -7.07 14.57
CA LYS A 47 -13.66 -8.14 14.88
C LYS A 47 -13.17 -8.76 13.57
N ILE A 48 -11.86 -8.67 13.34
CA ILE A 48 -11.21 -9.23 12.16
C ILE A 48 -10.27 -10.34 12.62
N ASP A 49 -10.36 -11.49 11.99
CA ASP A 49 -9.43 -12.59 12.18
C ASP A 49 -8.26 -12.45 11.20
N PHE A 50 -7.20 -11.76 11.65
CA PHE A 50 -6.02 -11.52 10.82
C PHE A 50 -5.23 -12.78 10.50
N GLU A 51 -5.27 -13.80 11.36
CA GLU A 51 -4.57 -15.07 11.10
C GLU A 51 -5.28 -15.86 10.01
N LYS A 52 -6.62 -15.86 10.03
CA LYS A 52 -7.40 -16.43 8.93
C LYS A 52 -7.13 -15.70 7.61
N ILE A 53 -7.14 -14.37 7.58
CA ILE A 53 -6.86 -13.60 6.35
C ILE A 53 -5.46 -13.93 5.80
N LYS A 54 -4.43 -13.91 6.65
CA LYS A 54 -3.05 -14.25 6.24
C LYS A 54 -2.98 -15.66 5.64
N THR A 55 -3.68 -16.61 6.25
CA THR A 55 -3.74 -18.00 5.80
C THR A 55 -4.46 -18.13 4.46
N ASP A 56 -5.65 -17.54 4.35
CA ASP A 56 -6.51 -17.64 3.16
C ASP A 56 -5.85 -16.99 1.92
N PHE A 57 -5.14 -15.88 2.09
CA PHE A 57 -4.49 -15.13 1.02
C PHE A 57 -2.99 -15.42 0.87
N GLY A 58 -2.40 -16.23 1.75
CA GLY A 58 -1.02 -16.69 1.65
C GLY A 58 0.06 -15.63 1.89
N PHE A 59 -0.18 -14.64 2.76
CA PHE A 59 0.81 -13.61 3.09
C PHE A 59 1.17 -13.59 4.59
N LYS A 60 2.38 -13.14 4.93
CA LYS A 60 2.89 -13.17 6.32
C LYS A 60 2.57 -11.93 7.13
N THR A 61 2.51 -10.77 6.49
CA THR A 61 2.35 -9.47 7.16
C THR A 61 1.36 -8.59 6.43
N ILE A 62 0.74 -7.69 7.18
CA ILE A 62 -0.14 -6.65 6.66
C ILE A 62 0.63 -5.35 6.66
N LEU A 63 0.66 -4.66 5.52
CA LEU A 63 1.19 -3.33 5.39
C LEU A 63 0.04 -2.33 5.49
N GLN A 64 0.06 -1.51 6.53
CA GLN A 64 -0.95 -0.50 6.77
C GLN A 64 -0.34 0.88 7.00
N ASP A 65 -1.07 1.91 6.59
CA ASP A 65 -0.91 3.27 7.08
C ASP A 65 -1.15 3.27 8.59
N LYS A 66 -0.30 3.95 9.35
CA LYS A 66 -0.44 4.03 10.81
C LYS A 66 -1.69 4.81 11.25
N GLU A 67 -2.23 5.66 10.37
CA GLU A 67 -3.42 6.48 10.68
C GLU A 67 -4.75 5.72 10.53
N TYR A 68 -4.77 4.64 9.75
CA TYR A 68 -5.99 3.92 9.38
C TYR A 68 -5.99 2.47 9.89
N ASP A 69 -7.17 1.98 10.29
CA ASP A 69 -7.37 0.56 10.54
C ASP A 69 -7.52 -0.22 9.22
N TYR A 70 -7.39 -1.54 9.29
CA TYR A 70 -7.43 -2.42 8.12
C TYR A 70 -8.68 -2.23 7.23
N LEU A 71 -9.87 -2.08 7.82
CA LEU A 71 -11.10 -1.95 7.02
C LEU A 71 -11.22 -0.57 6.39
N THR A 72 -10.84 0.46 7.14
CA THR A 72 -10.80 1.82 6.60
C THR A 72 -9.80 1.91 5.45
N GLN A 73 -8.60 1.34 5.59
CA GLN A 73 -7.60 1.34 4.52
C GLN A 73 -8.03 0.51 3.30
N THR A 74 -8.54 -0.70 3.50
CA THR A 74 -8.89 -1.59 2.37
C THR A 74 -10.20 -1.20 1.68
N GLY A 75 -11.13 -0.56 2.40
CA GLY A 75 -12.45 -0.21 1.87
C GLY A 75 -12.60 1.23 1.38
N LEU A 76 -11.89 2.19 1.96
CA LEU A 76 -12.16 3.62 1.78
C LEU A 76 -10.96 4.43 1.29
N MET A 77 -9.74 3.88 1.37
CA MET A 77 -8.53 4.58 0.93
C MET A 77 -8.09 4.10 -0.46
N PRO A 78 -7.66 5.00 -1.36
CA PRO A 78 -7.04 4.59 -2.61
C PRO A 78 -5.69 3.94 -2.34
N THR A 79 -5.27 3.05 -3.24
CA THR A 79 -3.99 2.34 -3.18
C THR A 79 -3.26 2.44 -4.51
N ILE A 80 -1.95 2.21 -4.48
CA ILE A 80 -1.11 2.01 -5.67
C ILE A 80 -0.33 0.72 -5.48
N GLN A 81 -0.11 -0.02 -6.56
CA GLN A 81 0.59 -1.30 -6.52
C GLN A 81 1.61 -1.39 -7.65
N VAL A 82 2.79 -1.91 -7.34
CA VAL A 82 3.77 -2.32 -8.35
C VAL A 82 3.46 -3.77 -8.72
N THR A 83 2.93 -3.99 -9.92
CA THR A 83 2.51 -5.31 -10.39
C THR A 83 3.64 -6.10 -11.05
N GLY A 84 4.73 -5.43 -11.45
CA GLY A 84 5.91 -6.06 -12.01
C GLY A 84 6.99 -5.05 -12.40
N ILE A 85 8.21 -5.55 -12.57
CA ILE A 85 9.34 -4.83 -13.16
C ILE A 85 9.97 -5.76 -14.20
N HIS A 86 10.06 -5.32 -15.46
CA HIS A 86 10.69 -6.08 -16.53
C HIS A 86 11.98 -5.39 -16.96
N SER A 87 13.13 -6.00 -16.66
CA SER A 87 14.44 -5.45 -17.00
C SER A 87 15.53 -6.51 -16.97
N GLY A 88 16.56 -6.32 -17.79
CA GLY A 88 17.69 -7.26 -17.90
C GLY A 88 17.27 -8.59 -18.55
N HIS A 89 18.06 -9.63 -18.32
CA HIS A 89 17.70 -10.98 -18.74
C HIS A 89 16.62 -11.54 -17.80
N THR A 90 15.43 -11.80 -18.33
CA THR A 90 14.29 -12.35 -17.57
C THR A 90 13.97 -13.80 -17.95
N GLY A 91 14.88 -14.47 -18.65
CA GLY A 91 14.71 -15.81 -19.24
C GLY A 91 14.48 -15.73 -20.76
N GLU A 92 15.03 -16.59 -21.65
CA GLU A 92 15.59 -17.97 -21.57
C GLU A 92 16.17 -18.49 -20.22
#